data_AF-A0A2A7U8C9-F1
#
_entry.id   AF-A0A2A7U8C9-F1
#
_cell.length_a   1.000
_cell.length_b   1.000
_cell.length_c   1.000
_cell.angle_alpha   90.00
_cell.angle_beta   90.00
_cell.angle_gamma   90.00
#
_symmetry.space_group_name_H-M   'P 1'
#
loop_
_entity.id
_entity.type
_entity.pdbx_description
1 polymer ?
#
loop_
_entity_poly.entity_id
_entity_poly.type
_entity_poly.pdbx_seq_one_letter_code
_entity_poly.pdbx_strand_id
1 'polypeptide(L)'
;MSESRPRTKILTVLGTVAAAALCTAFLGCPTAAAADVPLDLHAQCATQYPETPHAYAGHPILIAPGNAYSWRCEQPSKLPGGGLLSSLFLDTDAFCVNNRLGHALALDTDNPHSWVCRQ
;
A
#
# COMPACT_ATOMS: atom_id res chain seq x y z
N MET A 1 -15.44 13.73 52.45
CA MET A 1 -14.42 14.60 51.83
C MET A 1 -15.17 15.56 50.94
N SER A 2 -15.50 16.74 51.48
CA SER A 2 -16.30 17.77 50.80
C SER A 2 -15.43 18.93 50.38
N GLU A 3 -15.74 19.38 49.17
CA GLU A 3 -15.28 20.48 48.35
C GLU A 3 -15.12 21.84 49.06
N SER A 4 -14.09 22.60 48.68
CA SER A 4 -14.19 23.97 48.14
C SER A 4 -12.94 24.82 48.43
N ARG A 5 -12.31 25.36 47.37
CA ARG A 5 -12.10 26.82 47.26
C ARG A 5 -11.77 27.26 45.82
N PRO A 6 -12.38 28.35 45.33
CA PRO A 6 -12.23 28.91 43.98
C PRO A 6 -11.30 30.15 43.94
N ARG A 7 -11.15 30.75 42.73
CA ARG A 7 -10.59 32.08 42.33
C ARG A 7 -9.27 31.94 41.52
N THR A 8 -9.01 32.54 40.35
CA THR A 8 -9.37 33.85 39.74
C THR A 8 -9.06 33.77 38.21
N LYS A 9 -10.04 33.91 37.30
CA LYS A 9 -10.33 35.04 36.38
C LYS A 9 -9.16 35.74 35.66
N ILE A 10 -9.05 35.54 34.33
CA ILE A 10 -8.70 36.55 33.29
C ILE A 10 -9.42 36.11 31.99
N LEU A 11 -10.63 36.59 31.69
CA LEU A 11 -11.01 37.68 30.76
C LEU A 11 -10.23 37.74 29.42
N THR A 12 -10.78 37.22 28.32
CA THR A 12 -11.63 37.88 27.30
C THR A 12 -10.85 38.57 26.17
N VAL A 13 -10.96 38.04 24.94
CA VAL A 13 -11.05 38.83 23.69
C VAL A 13 -11.95 38.03 22.73
N LEU A 14 -13.28 38.21 22.81
CA LEU A 14 -14.10 38.85 21.77
C LEU A 14 -13.50 38.88 20.36
N GLY A 15 -14.11 38.12 19.45
CA GLY A 15 -13.81 38.19 18.02
C GLY A 15 -14.85 37.48 17.18
N THR A 16 -16.14 37.75 17.41
CA THR A 16 -17.20 37.40 16.46
C THR A 16 -17.32 38.50 15.41
N VAL A 17 -16.96 38.20 14.17
CA VAL A 17 -17.56 38.84 12.99
C VAL A 17 -17.94 37.72 12.03
N ALA A 18 -19.24 37.43 11.99
CA ALA A 18 -19.84 36.67 10.91
C ALA A 18 -20.01 37.59 9.70
N ALA A 19 -19.53 37.16 8.54
CA ALA A 19 -19.97 37.68 7.25
C ALA A 19 -19.91 36.55 6.23
N ALA A 20 -21.09 36.03 5.91
CA ALA A 20 -21.30 35.21 4.73
C ALA A 20 -20.96 36.04 3.49
N ALA A 21 -19.99 35.58 2.70
CA ALA A 21 -19.77 36.05 1.34
C ALA A 21 -19.75 34.81 0.44
N LEU A 22 -20.80 34.69 -0.36
CA LEU A 22 -20.90 33.76 -1.47
C LEU A 22 -19.71 34.00 -2.42
N CYS A 23 -18.77 33.07 -2.46
CA CYS A 23 -17.92 32.90 -3.64
C CYS A 23 -18.39 31.64 -4.37
N THR A 24 -19.34 31.83 -5.27
CA THR A 24 -19.55 30.96 -6.43
C THR A 24 -18.32 31.04 -7.33
N ALA A 25 -17.23 30.40 -6.90
CA ALA A 25 -16.14 30.03 -7.78
C ALA A 25 -16.16 28.50 -7.79
N PHE A 26 -16.65 27.95 -8.90
CA PHE A 26 -16.33 26.60 -9.34
C PHE A 26 -14.80 26.52 -9.57
N LEU A 27 -14.03 26.59 -8.49
CA LEU A 27 -12.68 26.05 -8.48
C LEU A 27 -12.92 24.55 -8.42
N GLY A 28 -12.97 23.92 -9.59
CA GLY A 28 -12.90 22.48 -9.70
C GLY A 28 -11.74 22.05 -8.82
N CYS A 29 -12.07 21.41 -7.69
CA CYS A 29 -11.08 20.75 -6.87
C CYS A 29 -10.34 19.83 -7.85
N PRO A 30 -9.01 19.93 -8.00
CA PRO A 30 -8.30 18.94 -8.77
C PRO A 30 -8.54 17.61 -8.04
N THR A 31 -9.49 16.83 -8.55
CA THR A 31 -9.52 15.41 -8.27
C THR A 31 -8.25 14.90 -8.91
N ALA A 32 -7.19 14.82 -8.11
CA ALA A 32 -6.03 14.03 -8.45
C ALA A 32 -6.59 12.62 -8.66
N ALA A 33 -6.82 12.25 -9.93
CA ALA A 33 -7.14 10.89 -10.27
C ALA A 33 -5.93 10.08 -9.82
N ALA A 34 -6.11 9.23 -8.80
CA ALA A 34 -5.08 8.28 -8.41
C ALA A 34 -4.76 7.44 -9.65
N ALA A 35 -3.54 7.57 -10.16
CA ALA A 35 -3.12 6.83 -11.33
C ALA A 35 -2.90 5.37 -10.92
N ASP A 36 -3.49 4.44 -11.68
CA ASP A 36 -3.20 3.03 -11.52
C ASP A 36 -1.81 2.73 -12.08
N VAL A 37 -0.91 2.26 -11.22
CA VAL A 37 0.43 1.84 -11.63
C VAL A 37 0.48 0.31 -11.61
N PRO A 38 0.79 -0.37 -12.72
CA PRO A 38 0.89 -1.84 -12.72
C PRO A 38 1.85 -2.34 -11.64
N LEU A 39 1.42 -3.35 -10.88
CA LEU A 39 2.25 -3.99 -9.86
C LEU A 39 3.26 -4.93 -10.53
N ASP A 40 4.56 -4.67 -10.34
CA ASP A 40 5.61 -5.57 -10.81
C ASP A 40 5.86 -6.70 -9.79
N LEU A 41 5.19 -7.83 -10.00
CA LEU A 41 5.31 -9.02 -9.16
C LEU A 41 6.71 -9.66 -9.24
N HIS A 42 7.45 -9.49 -10.34
CA HIS A 42 8.81 -9.99 -10.45
C HIS A 42 9.75 -9.18 -9.57
N ALA A 43 9.68 -7.85 -9.69
CA ALA A 43 10.45 -6.95 -8.84
C ALA A 43 10.11 -7.19 -7.36
N GLN A 44 8.83 -7.44 -7.03
CA GLN A 44 8.44 -7.69 -5.66
C GLN A 44 8.97 -9.02 -5.11
N CYS A 45 8.88 -10.13 -5.85
CA CYS A 45 9.47 -11.40 -5.41
C CYS A 45 10.99 -11.31 -5.25
N ALA A 46 11.68 -10.64 -6.17
CA ALA A 46 13.13 -10.44 -6.09
C ALA A 46 13.52 -9.54 -4.90
N THR A 47 12.66 -8.59 -4.53
CA THR A 47 12.88 -7.72 -3.36
C THR A 47 12.66 -8.46 -2.05
N GLN A 48 11.60 -9.27 -1.95
CA GLN A 48 11.29 -10.04 -0.74
C GLN A 48 12.25 -11.22 -0.53
N TYR A 49 12.67 -11.86 -1.61
CA TYR A 49 13.54 -13.03 -1.63
C TYR A 49 14.77 -12.71 -2.48
N PRO A 50 15.71 -11.89 -1.95
CA PRO A 50 16.87 -11.45 -2.72
C PRO A 50 17.80 -12.62 -3.07
N GLU A 51 18.58 -12.41 -4.12
CA GLU A 51 19.66 -13.32 -4.47
C GLU A 51 20.68 -13.43 -3.33
N THR A 52 21.10 -14.66 -3.04
CA THR A 52 22.14 -14.94 -2.05
C THR A 52 23.23 -15.81 -2.65
N PRO A 53 24.34 -16.06 -1.95
CA PRO A 53 25.34 -17.04 -2.39
C PRO A 53 24.78 -18.47 -2.57
N HIS A 54 23.64 -18.79 -1.96
CA HIS A 54 23.09 -20.16 -1.93
C HIS A 54 21.73 -20.31 -2.63
N ALA A 55 21.14 -19.20 -3.09
CA ALA A 55 19.85 -19.19 -3.76
C ALA A 55 19.80 -18.08 -4.81
N TYR A 56 19.07 -18.31 -5.90
CA TYR A 56 18.76 -17.28 -6.90
C TYR A 56 17.78 -16.25 -6.33
N ALA A 57 17.60 -15.11 -7.00
CA ALA A 57 16.51 -14.20 -6.65
C ALA A 57 15.15 -14.92 -6.81
N GLY A 58 14.19 -14.57 -5.96
CA GLY A 58 12.85 -15.10 -6.07
C GLY A 58 12.14 -14.60 -7.33
N HIS A 59 11.30 -15.44 -7.92
CA HIS A 59 10.45 -15.07 -9.04
C HIS A 59 9.00 -15.52 -8.80
N PRO A 60 8.01 -14.86 -9.43
CA PRO A 60 6.62 -15.12 -9.17
C PRO A 60 6.15 -16.37 -9.92
N ILE A 61 5.29 -17.13 -9.25
CA ILE A 61 4.56 -18.25 -9.81
C ILE A 61 3.08 -18.10 -9.50
N LEU A 62 2.25 -18.62 -10.41
CA LEU A 62 0.81 -18.56 -10.30
C LEU A 62 0.28 -19.94 -9.92
N ILE A 63 -0.31 -20.07 -8.73
CA ILE A 63 -0.81 -21.36 -8.24
C ILE A 63 -2.23 -21.65 -8.73
N ALA A 64 -3.04 -20.62 -9.00
CA ALA A 64 -4.40 -20.78 -9.51
C ALA A 64 -4.75 -19.69 -10.55
N PRO A 65 -4.83 -20.04 -11.85
CA PRO A 65 -5.02 -19.06 -12.92
C PRO A 65 -6.30 -18.21 -12.88
N GLY A 66 -7.31 -18.61 -12.09
CA GLY A 66 -8.57 -17.88 -11.91
C GLY A 66 -8.69 -17.14 -10.59
N ASN A 67 -7.57 -16.85 -9.91
CA ASN A 67 -7.60 -16.15 -8.63
C ASN A 67 -6.39 -15.21 -8.51
N ALA A 68 -6.67 -13.91 -8.34
CA ALA A 68 -5.65 -12.89 -8.22
C ALA A 68 -4.75 -13.01 -6.98
N TYR A 69 -5.22 -13.67 -5.92
CA TYR A 69 -4.47 -13.88 -4.68
C TYR A 69 -3.63 -15.17 -4.68
N SER A 70 -3.53 -15.84 -5.82
CA SER A 70 -2.82 -17.12 -5.95
C SER A 70 -1.35 -16.98 -6.36
N TRP A 71 -0.87 -15.75 -6.55
CA TRP A 71 0.55 -15.49 -6.74
C TRP A 71 1.36 -15.89 -5.52
N ARG A 72 2.46 -16.58 -5.76
CA ARG A 72 3.49 -16.92 -4.78
C ARG A 72 4.85 -16.61 -5.37
N CYS A 73 5.86 -16.60 -4.53
CA CYS A 73 7.24 -16.61 -5.00
C CYS A 73 7.80 -18.04 -4.95
N GLU A 74 8.78 -18.31 -5.79
CA GLU A 74 9.67 -19.44 -5.61
C GLU A 74 11.13 -19.00 -5.73
N GLN A 75 12.02 -19.75 -5.08
CA GLN A 75 13.44 -19.43 -4.99
C GLN A 75 14.25 -20.71 -5.20
N PRO A 76 14.88 -20.89 -6.37
CA PRO A 76 15.73 -22.04 -6.64
C PRO A 76 17.06 -21.97 -5.87
N SER A 77 17.55 -23.11 -5.37
CA SER A 77 18.86 -23.19 -4.74
C SER A 77 20.00 -23.20 -5.78
N LYS A 78 21.14 -22.63 -5.40
CA LYS A 78 22.41 -22.69 -6.14
C LYS A 78 23.32 -23.83 -5.66
N LEU A 79 23.00 -24.46 -4.53
CA LEU A 79 23.83 -25.51 -3.96
C LEU A 79 23.70 -26.81 -4.77
N PRO A 80 24.78 -27.58 -4.92
CA PRO A 80 24.69 -28.92 -5.51
C PRO A 80 23.71 -29.80 -4.74
N GLY A 81 22.71 -30.35 -5.44
CA GLY A 81 21.62 -31.12 -4.82
C GLY A 81 20.58 -30.27 -4.07
N GLY A 82 20.67 -28.95 -4.13
CA GLY A 82 19.69 -28.03 -3.58
C GLY A 82 18.37 -28.08 -4.35
N GLY A 83 17.26 -27.94 -3.62
CA GLY A 83 15.91 -27.97 -4.17
C GLY A 83 15.35 -26.59 -4.53
N LEU A 84 14.05 -26.57 -4.79
CA LEU A 84 13.26 -25.38 -5.03
C LEU A 84 12.45 -25.04 -3.77
N LEU A 85 12.62 -23.83 -3.24
CA LEU A 85 11.70 -23.29 -2.25
C LEU A 85 10.51 -22.70 -3.01
N SER A 86 9.39 -23.39 -3.06
CA SER A 86 8.18 -22.93 -3.77
C SER A 86 7.09 -22.49 -2.81
N SER A 87 6.04 -21.85 -3.36
CA SER A 87 4.86 -21.42 -2.61
C SER A 87 5.17 -20.42 -1.48
N LEU A 88 6.25 -19.66 -1.63
CA LEU A 88 6.62 -18.59 -0.69
C LEU A 88 5.58 -17.47 -0.78
N PHE A 89 5.30 -16.83 0.36
CA PHE A 89 4.33 -15.75 0.44
C PHE A 89 4.77 -14.54 -0.39
N LEU A 90 3.85 -13.96 -1.16
CA LEU A 90 4.08 -12.70 -1.88
C LEU A 90 3.29 -11.60 -1.18
N ASP A 91 3.99 -10.62 -0.61
CA ASP A 91 3.37 -9.40 -0.09
C ASP A 91 3.20 -8.42 -1.26
N THR A 92 2.00 -8.35 -1.81
CA THR A 92 1.72 -7.44 -2.92
C THR A 92 1.74 -5.96 -2.49
N ASP A 93 1.39 -5.67 -1.24
CA ASP A 93 1.28 -4.29 -0.74
C ASP A 93 2.64 -3.65 -0.52
N ALA A 94 3.62 -4.43 -0.06
CA ALA A 94 4.96 -3.95 0.22
C ALA A 94 5.64 -3.28 -1.00
N PHE A 95 5.40 -3.74 -2.23
CA PHE A 95 5.92 -3.07 -3.42
C PHE A 95 5.36 -1.64 -3.54
N CYS A 96 4.04 -1.49 -3.42
CA CYS A 96 3.36 -0.21 -3.58
C CYS A 96 3.76 0.76 -2.48
N VAL A 97 3.83 0.29 -1.23
CA VAL A 97 4.24 1.09 -0.08
C VAL A 97 5.70 1.54 -0.21
N ASN A 98 6.63 0.63 -0.52
CA ASN A 98 8.05 0.94 -0.63
C ASN A 98 8.36 1.94 -1.75
N ASN A 99 7.56 1.93 -2.82
CA ASN A 99 7.70 2.84 -3.95
C ASN A 99 6.81 4.09 -3.85
N ARG A 100 6.10 4.30 -2.73
CA ARG A 100 5.17 5.43 -2.51
C ARG A 100 4.06 5.52 -3.56
N LEU A 101 3.62 4.36 -4.06
CA LEU A 101 2.56 4.22 -5.06
C LEU A 101 1.18 3.97 -4.44
N GLY A 102 1.07 3.97 -3.11
CA GLY A 102 -0.17 3.70 -2.38
C GLY A 102 -0.24 2.23 -1.95
N HIS A 103 -1.40 1.61 -2.15
CA HIS A 103 -1.68 0.23 -1.77
C HIS A 103 -1.93 -0.66 -2.97
N ALA A 104 -1.67 -1.95 -2.81
CA ALA A 104 -1.96 -2.95 -3.82
C ALA A 104 -3.46 -3.27 -3.89
N LEU A 105 -4.00 -3.28 -5.10
CA LEU A 105 -5.38 -3.61 -5.39
C LEU A 105 -5.44 -4.57 -6.58
N ALA A 106 -6.19 -5.67 -6.43
CA ALA A 106 -6.61 -6.50 -7.56
C ALA A 106 -7.87 -5.87 -8.18
N LEU A 107 -7.80 -5.43 -9.43
CA LEU A 107 -8.95 -4.82 -10.13
C LEU A 107 -10.01 -5.84 -10.53
N ASP A 108 -9.59 -7.09 -10.70
CA ASP A 108 -10.44 -8.22 -11.05
C ASP A 108 -9.92 -9.45 -10.30
N THR A 109 -10.70 -9.96 -9.36
CA THR A 109 -10.30 -11.08 -8.49
C THR A 109 -10.15 -12.39 -9.24
N ASP A 110 -10.76 -12.53 -10.42
CA ASP A 110 -10.69 -13.73 -11.26
C ASP A 110 -9.55 -13.65 -12.28
N ASN A 111 -8.94 -12.47 -12.45
CA ASN A 111 -7.80 -12.25 -13.32
C ASN A 111 -6.52 -11.96 -12.50
N PRO A 112 -5.56 -12.89 -12.46
CA PRO A 112 -4.34 -12.71 -11.68
C PRO A 112 -3.42 -11.61 -12.17
N HIS A 113 -3.58 -11.12 -13.39
CA HIS A 113 -2.76 -10.03 -13.91
C HIS A 113 -3.34 -8.64 -13.64
N SER A 114 -4.43 -8.55 -12.86
CA SER A 114 -5.18 -7.30 -12.63
C SER A 114 -4.63 -6.42 -11.49
N TRP A 115 -3.44 -6.73 -10.96
CA TRP A 115 -2.86 -6.00 -9.83
C TRP A 115 -2.29 -4.64 -10.22
N VAL A 116 -2.67 -3.64 -9.44
CA VAL A 116 -2.16 -2.27 -9.54
C VAL A 116 -1.84 -1.69 -8.16
N CYS A 117 -0.96 -0.71 -8.12
CA CYS A 117 -0.82 0.21 -7.00
C CYS A 117 -1.73 1.42 -7.21
N ARG A 118 -2.44 1.82 -6.16
CA ARG A 118 -3.34 2.98 -6.15
C ARG A 118 -3.23 3.73 -4.82
N GLN A 119 -3.14 5.06 -4.89
CA GLN A 119 -3.09 5.98 -3.74
C GLN A 119 -4.47 6.31 -3.18
#